data_AF-A0A941PFU6-F1
#
_entry.id   AF-A0A941PFU6-F1
#
_cell.length_a   1.000
_cell.length_b   1.000
_cell.length_c   1.000
_cell.angle_alpha   90.00
_cell.angle_beta   90.00
_cell.angle_gamma   90.00
#
_symmetry.space_group_name_H-M   'P 1'
#
loop_
_entity.id
_entity.type
_entity.pdbx_description
1 polymer ?
#
loop_
_entity_poly.entity_id
_entity_poly.type
_entity_poly.pdbx_seq_one_letter_code
_entity_poly.pdbx_strand_id
1 'polypeptide(L)'
;MSKMQLSKVIVLFICFFLCQSGLAAPENPSYQMEIIIYAHFSQQALQSEFWSQQQPISIPTKAIEINSEQLGAPTRWQLSPLQQNLKKNGYTILLHTAWVFSASQAQQGQVIHLQSDQDNQNTLNGVLAIGLDRYFNVKLNLQFSVPWQSLNNGNLTNIEHYSN
;
A
#
# COMPACT_ATOMS: atom_id res chain seq x y z
N MET A 1 44.20 -54.58 59.08
CA MET A 1 43.21 -53.51 59.26
C MET A 1 42.80 -53.01 57.88
N SER A 2 41.53 -53.17 57.54
CA SER A 2 40.95 -53.01 56.20
C SER A 2 40.12 -51.72 56.13
N LYS A 3 40.31 -50.94 55.07
CA LYS A 3 39.29 -50.47 54.11
C LYS A 3 39.69 -49.14 53.46
N MET A 4 39.76 -49.19 52.13
CA MET A 4 39.73 -48.08 51.19
C MET A 4 38.60 -47.09 51.54
N GLN A 5 38.93 -45.79 51.53
CA GLN A 5 37.98 -44.67 51.50
C GLN A 5 38.26 -43.94 50.17
N LEU A 6 37.58 -44.31 49.09
CA LEU A 6 36.28 -43.78 48.64
C LEU A 6 36.38 -42.33 48.15
N SER A 7 36.70 -42.25 46.85
CA SER A 7 36.16 -41.35 45.83
C SER A 7 36.03 -39.84 46.10
N LYS A 8 36.89 -39.12 45.38
CA LYS A 8 36.72 -37.78 44.77
C LYS A 8 35.25 -37.32 44.68
N VAL A 9 34.84 -36.43 45.59
CA VAL A 9 33.63 -35.62 45.42
C VAL A 9 34.04 -34.33 44.71
N ILE A 10 33.92 -34.33 43.39
CA ILE A 10 33.96 -33.10 42.58
C ILE A 10 32.59 -32.45 42.76
N VAL A 11 32.53 -31.40 43.56
CA VAL A 11 31.36 -30.52 43.64
C VAL A 11 31.34 -29.67 42.38
N LEU A 12 30.62 -30.14 41.38
CA LEU A 12 30.33 -29.46 40.13
C LEU A 12 29.37 -28.30 40.43
N PHE A 13 29.91 -27.10 40.67
CA PHE A 13 29.16 -25.85 40.78
C PHE A 13 28.72 -25.39 39.37
N ILE A 14 27.86 -26.17 38.71
CA ILE A 14 27.16 -25.78 37.48
C ILE A 14 25.72 -25.49 37.89
N CYS A 15 25.50 -24.30 38.43
CA CYS A 15 24.16 -23.75 38.58
C CYS A 15 24.13 -22.40 37.87
N PHE A 16 23.54 -22.44 36.67
CA PHE A 16 22.69 -21.37 36.16
C PHE A 16 23.36 -20.01 35.98
N PHE A 17 24.45 -19.95 35.20
CA PHE A 17 24.69 -18.74 34.42
C PHE A 17 23.61 -18.68 33.33
N LEU A 18 22.58 -17.93 33.68
CA LEU A 18 21.46 -17.49 32.87
C LEU A 18 21.92 -17.18 31.44
N CYS A 19 21.80 -18.14 30.53
CA CYS A 19 21.59 -17.84 29.12
C CYS A 19 20.20 -17.20 29.00
N GLN A 20 20.08 -15.91 29.32
CA GLN A 20 18.99 -15.09 28.82
C GLN A 20 19.28 -14.80 27.34
N SER A 21 19.20 -15.84 26.52
CA SER A 21 19.17 -15.72 25.07
C SER A 21 17.72 -15.87 24.64
N GLY A 22 17.06 -14.77 24.27
CA GLY A 22 15.70 -14.77 23.73
C GLY A 22 14.65 -14.62 24.83
N LEU A 23 13.86 -13.56 24.86
CA LEU A 23 12.96 -13.18 23.78
C LEU A 23 13.08 -11.66 23.54
N ALA A 24 13.83 -11.25 22.53
CA ALA A 24 13.42 -10.05 21.83
C ALA A 24 12.03 -10.39 21.26
N ALA A 25 10.98 -9.70 21.73
CA ALA A 25 9.68 -9.80 21.09
C ALA A 25 9.89 -9.59 19.58
N PRO A 26 9.20 -10.36 18.71
CA PRO A 26 9.28 -10.06 17.28
C PRO A 26 8.94 -8.59 17.11
N GLU A 27 9.86 -7.80 16.55
CA GLU A 27 9.54 -6.47 16.04
C GLU A 27 8.22 -6.61 15.30
N ASN A 28 7.18 -5.90 15.73
CA ASN A 28 5.86 -5.96 15.10
C ASN A 28 6.06 -5.75 13.60
N PRO A 29 5.95 -6.80 12.76
CA PRO A 29 6.41 -6.69 11.39
C PRO A 29 5.54 -5.66 10.70
N SER A 30 6.15 -4.77 9.93
CA SER A 30 5.45 -3.73 9.19
C SER A 30 5.62 -3.95 7.69
N TYR A 31 4.62 -3.52 6.93
CA TYR A 31 4.60 -3.59 5.49
C TYR A 31 4.57 -2.17 4.95
N GLN A 32 5.47 -1.87 4.02
CA GLN A 32 5.40 -0.66 3.22
C GLN A 32 4.61 -0.96 1.94
N MET A 33 3.53 -0.22 1.73
CA MET A 33 2.76 -0.25 0.50
C MET A 33 2.97 1.02 -0.30
N GLU A 34 3.05 0.85 -1.62
CA GLU A 34 3.09 1.94 -2.58
C GLU A 34 2.21 1.53 -3.77
N ILE A 35 1.30 2.40 -4.16
CA ILE A 35 0.35 2.16 -5.24
C ILE A 35 0.37 3.33 -6.22
N ILE A 36 0.40 3.00 -7.51
CA ILE A 36 0.14 3.93 -8.59
C ILE A 36 -1.16 3.51 -9.25
N ILE A 37 -2.13 4.42 -9.30
CA ILE A 37 -3.34 4.28 -10.09
C ILE A 37 -3.18 5.20 -11.30
N TYR A 38 -3.31 4.64 -12.48
CA TYR A 38 -3.11 5.33 -13.73
C TYR A 38 -4.18 4.91 -14.73
N ALA A 39 -4.40 5.75 -15.74
CA ALA A 39 -5.30 5.44 -16.83
C ALA A 39 -4.72 5.90 -18.17
N HIS A 40 -5.20 5.27 -19.23
CA HIS A 40 -4.91 5.64 -20.61
C HIS A 40 -6.20 5.54 -21.41
N PHE A 41 -6.56 6.63 -22.07
CA PHE A 41 -7.80 6.72 -22.83
C PHE A 41 -7.46 7.07 -24.28
N SER A 42 -7.95 6.26 -25.21
CA SER A 42 -7.91 6.62 -26.62
C SER A 42 -8.95 7.70 -26.92
N GLN A 43 -8.72 8.51 -27.96
CA GLN A 43 -9.69 9.50 -28.42
C GLN A 43 -11.07 8.88 -28.70
N GLN A 44 -11.10 7.66 -29.25
CA GLN A 44 -12.34 6.92 -29.47
C GLN A 44 -13.08 6.62 -28.16
N ALA A 45 -12.36 6.19 -27.10
CA ALA A 45 -12.97 5.92 -25.79
C ALA A 45 -13.58 7.19 -25.18
N LEU A 46 -12.94 8.35 -25.38
CA LEU A 46 -13.43 9.65 -24.91
C LEU A 46 -14.68 10.14 -25.63
N GLN A 47 -14.78 9.86 -26.92
CA GLN A 47 -15.95 10.21 -27.73
C GLN A 47 -17.15 9.33 -27.43
N SER A 48 -16.91 8.11 -26.94
CA SER A 48 -17.95 7.16 -26.53
C SER A 48 -18.22 7.17 -25.01
N GLU A 49 -17.66 8.12 -24.27
CA GLU A 49 -17.75 8.14 -22.82
C GLU A 49 -19.18 8.45 -22.37
N PHE A 50 -19.75 7.56 -21.54
CA PHE A 50 -21.07 7.74 -20.97
C PHE A 50 -21.00 7.70 -19.44
N TRP A 51 -21.43 8.79 -18.80
CA TRP A 51 -21.47 8.92 -17.35
C TRP A 51 -22.88 8.71 -16.85
N SER A 52 -23.13 7.54 -16.26
CA SER A 52 -24.34 7.33 -15.46
C SER A 52 -24.31 8.22 -14.22
N GLN A 53 -25.48 8.48 -13.62
CA GLN A 53 -25.54 9.11 -12.30
C GLN A 53 -24.68 8.30 -11.32
N GLN A 54 -23.67 8.94 -10.76
CA GLN A 54 -22.71 8.30 -9.89
C GLN A 54 -23.43 7.80 -8.64
N GLN A 55 -23.46 6.48 -8.44
CA GLN A 55 -23.79 5.95 -7.12
C GLN A 55 -22.62 6.23 -6.19
N PRO A 56 -22.85 6.78 -4.99
CA PRO A 56 -21.77 7.00 -4.06
C PRO A 56 -21.14 5.67 -3.66
N ILE A 57 -19.80 5.62 -3.66
CA ILE A 57 -19.08 4.46 -3.13
C ILE A 57 -19.38 4.36 -1.63
N SER A 58 -19.81 3.18 -1.19
CA SER A 58 -19.95 2.89 0.22
C SER A 58 -18.56 2.75 0.85
N ILE A 59 -18.09 3.79 1.52
CA ILE A 59 -16.86 3.76 2.31
C ILE A 59 -17.18 3.16 3.68
N PRO A 60 -16.59 2.01 4.06
CA PRO A 60 -16.82 1.43 5.38
C PRO A 60 -16.39 2.41 6.47
N THR A 61 -17.14 2.51 7.57
CA THR A 61 -16.81 3.40 8.71
C THR A 61 -15.45 3.09 9.36
N LYS A 62 -14.91 1.89 9.14
CA LYS A 62 -13.58 1.46 9.62
C LYS A 62 -12.47 1.66 8.58
N ALA A 63 -12.79 2.25 7.43
CA ALA A 63 -11.77 2.60 6.44
C ALA A 63 -10.81 3.63 7.05
N ILE A 64 -9.51 3.41 6.85
CA ILE A 64 -8.50 4.36 7.25
C ILE A 64 -8.27 5.32 6.09
N GLU A 65 -8.31 6.60 6.40
CA GLU A 65 -7.83 7.66 5.52
C GLU A 65 -6.30 7.63 5.47
N ILE A 66 -5.71 7.76 4.29
CA ILE A 66 -4.26 7.96 4.17
C ILE A 66 -3.94 9.41 4.57
N ASN A 67 -4.08 9.72 5.85
CA ASN A 67 -3.44 10.88 6.44
C ASN A 67 -2.03 10.45 6.86
N SER A 68 -1.04 11.28 6.54
CA SER A 68 0.39 11.01 6.71
C SER A 68 0.82 10.69 8.15
N GLU A 69 -0.06 10.94 9.14
CA GLU A 69 0.24 10.80 10.56
C GLU A 69 -0.13 9.43 11.15
N GLN A 70 -1.17 8.73 10.65
CA GLN A 70 -1.66 7.49 11.28
C GLN A 70 -1.02 6.21 10.72
N LEU A 71 -0.52 6.25 9.49
CA LEU A 71 0.03 5.08 8.80
C LEU A 71 1.56 5.15 8.63
N GLY A 72 2.19 6.25 9.03
CA GLY A 72 3.62 6.47 8.79
C GLY A 72 3.93 6.67 7.30
N ALA A 73 4.76 7.67 7.01
CA ALA A 73 5.23 7.88 5.65
C ALA A 73 6.20 6.76 5.24
N PRO A 74 6.15 6.26 3.99
CA PRO A 74 7.15 5.36 3.48
C PRO A 74 8.54 6.00 3.58
N THR A 75 9.57 5.19 3.86
CA THR A 75 10.96 5.70 3.92
C THR A 75 11.52 6.04 2.54
N ARG A 76 10.93 5.48 1.48
CA ARG A 76 11.30 5.72 0.08
C ARG A 76 10.12 5.43 -0.86
N TRP A 77 9.98 6.24 -1.89
CA TRP A 77 9.07 6.02 -3.02
C TRP A 77 9.79 5.24 -4.12
N GLN A 78 9.61 3.92 -4.14
CA GLN A 78 10.31 3.00 -5.03
C GLN A 78 9.73 3.01 -6.45
N LEU A 79 8.47 3.38 -6.61
CA LEU A 79 7.76 3.38 -7.90
C LEU A 79 7.85 4.72 -8.63
N SER A 80 8.58 5.71 -8.10
CA SER A 80 8.81 7.00 -8.79
C SER A 80 9.35 6.85 -10.23
N PRO A 81 10.32 5.97 -10.53
CA PRO A 81 10.77 5.76 -11.91
C PRO A 81 9.68 5.18 -12.82
N LEU A 82 8.84 4.28 -12.28
CA LEU A 82 7.71 3.72 -13.01
C LEU A 82 6.67 4.79 -13.32
N GLN A 83 6.35 5.66 -12.36
CA GLN A 83 5.46 6.81 -12.57
C GLN A 83 5.96 7.69 -13.74
N GLN A 84 7.26 7.99 -13.77
CA GLN A 84 7.84 8.79 -14.85
C GLN A 84 7.77 8.07 -16.20
N ASN A 85 8.01 6.76 -16.23
CA ASN A 85 7.88 5.96 -17.45
C ASN A 85 6.43 5.93 -17.96
N LEU A 86 5.45 5.74 -17.08
CA LEU A 86 4.03 5.79 -17.43
C LEU A 86 3.65 7.14 -18.04
N LYS A 87 4.03 8.25 -17.40
CA LYS A 87 3.79 9.60 -17.94
C LYS A 87 4.41 9.80 -19.33
N LYS A 88 5.65 9.34 -19.53
CA LYS A 88 6.33 9.41 -20.84
C LYS A 88 5.61 8.61 -21.93
N ASN A 89 4.91 7.54 -21.56
CA ASN A 89 4.16 6.70 -22.48
C ASN A 89 2.68 7.12 -22.62
N GLY A 90 2.34 8.36 -22.25
CA GLY A 90 0.99 8.91 -22.45
C GLY A 90 -0.06 8.46 -21.43
N TYR A 91 0.34 7.79 -20.34
CA TYR A 91 -0.57 7.48 -19.25
C TYR A 91 -0.71 8.68 -18.32
N THR A 92 -1.92 8.91 -17.84
CA THR A 92 -2.17 9.89 -16.79
C THR A 92 -2.18 9.20 -15.43
N ILE A 93 -1.45 9.77 -14.49
CA ILE A 93 -1.39 9.27 -13.11
C ILE A 93 -2.55 9.89 -12.34
N LEU A 94 -3.44 9.04 -11.84
CA LEU A 94 -4.61 9.45 -11.08
C LEU A 94 -4.28 9.55 -9.59
N LEU A 95 -3.50 8.60 -9.08
CA LEU A 95 -3.05 8.59 -7.68
C LEU A 95 -1.67 7.95 -7.62
N HIS A 96 -0.76 8.53 -6.83
CA HIS A 96 0.45 7.87 -6.40
C HIS A 96 0.57 8.09 -4.90
N THR A 97 0.28 7.03 -4.14
CA THR A 97 0.25 7.09 -2.68
C THR A 97 0.97 5.91 -2.07
N ALA A 98 1.46 6.10 -0.85
CA ALA A 98 2.22 5.10 -0.14
C ALA A 98 2.09 5.31 1.37
N TRP A 99 2.12 4.22 2.10
CA TRP A 99 1.91 4.19 3.54
C TRP A 99 2.54 2.93 4.14
N VAL A 100 2.66 2.91 5.46
CA VAL A 100 3.08 1.73 6.22
C VAL A 100 1.88 1.20 7.01
N PHE A 101 1.84 -0.11 7.26
CA PHE A 101 0.93 -0.65 8.27
C PHE A 101 1.57 -1.83 8.99
N SER A 102 1.09 -2.09 10.20
CA SER A 102 1.51 -3.23 11.01
C SER A 102 0.90 -4.55 10.53
N ALA A 103 1.58 -5.67 10.76
CA ALA A 103 1.10 -6.99 10.38
C ALA A 103 -0.26 -7.34 11.02
N SER A 104 -0.56 -6.83 12.21
CA SER A 104 -1.86 -7.02 12.85
C SER A 104 -2.99 -6.33 12.07
N GLN A 105 -2.78 -5.12 11.57
CA GLN A 105 -3.73 -4.44 10.68
C GLN A 105 -3.91 -5.21 9.36
N ALA A 106 -2.82 -5.76 8.82
CA ALA A 106 -2.84 -6.57 7.60
C ALA A 106 -3.71 -7.83 7.75
N GLN A 107 -3.57 -8.52 8.89
CA GLN A 107 -4.31 -9.75 9.19
C GLN A 107 -5.81 -9.50 9.42
N GLN A 108 -6.19 -8.30 9.86
CA GLN A 108 -7.59 -7.93 10.11
C GLN A 108 -8.36 -7.52 8.85
N GLY A 109 -7.70 -7.44 7.69
CA GLY A 109 -8.35 -7.03 6.44
C GLY A 109 -8.59 -5.53 6.40
N GLN A 110 -7.52 -4.75 6.47
CA GLN A 110 -7.57 -3.30 6.51
C GLN A 110 -8.20 -2.72 5.23
N VAL A 111 -9.17 -1.81 5.39
CA VAL A 111 -9.73 -1.02 4.29
C VAL A 111 -9.09 0.36 4.31
N ILE A 112 -8.63 0.82 3.16
CA ILE A 112 -7.98 2.10 2.93
C ILE A 112 -8.87 2.90 1.99
N HIS A 113 -9.21 4.13 2.37
CA HIS A 113 -9.86 5.07 1.46
C HIS A 113 -8.81 5.70 0.55
N LEU A 114 -9.10 5.70 -0.75
CA LEU A 114 -8.24 6.21 -1.80
C LEU A 114 -8.95 7.38 -2.46
N GLN A 115 -8.42 8.57 -2.21
CA GLN A 115 -8.90 9.80 -2.81
C GLN A 115 -7.75 10.50 -3.52
N SER A 116 -8.01 10.99 -4.73
CA SER A 116 -7.11 11.88 -5.44
C SER A 116 -7.76 13.23 -5.66
N ASP A 117 -7.13 14.27 -5.09
CA ASP A 117 -7.46 15.66 -5.35
C ASP A 117 -6.37 16.25 -6.24
N GLN A 118 -6.54 16.11 -7.56
CA GLN A 118 -5.64 16.74 -8.52
C GLN A 118 -6.24 18.10 -8.91
N ASP A 119 -5.48 19.18 -8.76
CA ASP A 119 -5.89 20.53 -9.17
C ASP A 119 -7.23 21.00 -8.53
N ASN A 120 -7.45 20.66 -7.25
CA ASN A 120 -8.70 20.89 -6.50
C ASN A 120 -9.94 20.20 -7.07
N GLN A 121 -9.76 19.24 -7.98
CA GLN A 121 -10.83 18.36 -8.43
C GLN A 121 -10.59 16.99 -7.82
N ASN A 122 -11.57 16.47 -7.11
CA ASN A 122 -11.57 15.06 -6.74
C ASN A 122 -11.72 14.29 -8.07
N THR A 123 -10.69 13.57 -8.47
CA THR A 123 -10.61 12.87 -9.76
C THR A 123 -10.90 11.39 -9.62
N LEU A 124 -10.60 10.84 -8.45
CA LEU A 124 -10.70 9.43 -8.11
C LEU A 124 -11.14 9.29 -6.66
N ASN A 125 -12.13 8.45 -6.43
CA ASN A 125 -12.59 8.05 -5.11
C ASN A 125 -12.71 6.52 -5.09
N GLY A 126 -12.42 5.89 -3.95
CA GLY A 126 -12.63 4.47 -3.80
C GLY A 126 -12.00 3.86 -2.57
N VAL A 127 -12.10 2.55 -2.48
CA VAL A 127 -11.57 1.79 -1.35
C VAL A 127 -10.70 0.65 -1.84
N LEU A 128 -9.64 0.41 -1.07
CA LEU A 128 -8.73 -0.71 -1.21
C LEU A 128 -8.76 -1.52 0.07
N ALA A 129 -9.21 -2.76 0.00
CA ALA A 129 -9.10 -3.71 1.10
C ALA A 129 -7.87 -4.60 0.90
N ILE A 130 -7.01 -4.67 1.90
CA ILE A 130 -5.81 -5.49 1.93
C ILE A 130 -5.96 -6.50 3.06
N GLY A 131 -5.86 -7.78 2.73
CA GLY A 131 -5.77 -8.87 3.70
C GLY A 131 -4.49 -9.66 3.50
N LEU A 132 -3.75 -9.88 4.58
CA LEU A 132 -2.57 -10.75 4.57
C LEU A 132 -2.81 -11.95 5.46
N ASP A 133 -3.03 -13.10 4.85
CA ASP A 133 -3.16 -14.40 5.53
C ASP A 133 -2.02 -15.34 5.08
N ARG A 134 -2.32 -16.46 4.41
CA ARG A 134 -1.31 -17.23 3.65
C ARG A 134 -0.94 -16.56 2.34
N TYR A 135 -1.81 -15.69 1.82
CA TYR A 135 -1.67 -14.98 0.57
C TYR A 135 -1.92 -13.49 0.76
N PHE A 136 -1.40 -12.71 -0.19
CA PHE A 136 -1.69 -11.28 -0.27
C PHE A 136 -2.97 -11.08 -1.08
N ASN A 137 -4.05 -10.63 -0.43
CA ASN A 137 -5.36 -10.43 -1.03
C ASN A 137 -5.66 -8.95 -1.15
N VAL A 138 -6.05 -8.53 -2.35
CA VAL A 138 -6.40 -7.14 -2.68
C VAL A 138 -7.79 -7.10 -3.28
N LYS A 139 -8.67 -6.26 -2.72
CA LYS A 139 -9.95 -5.90 -3.33
C LYS A 139 -10.01 -4.41 -3.54
N LEU A 140 -10.28 -4.00 -4.76
CA LEU A 140 -10.26 -2.63 -5.19
C LEU A 140 -11.64 -2.24 -5.74
N ASN A 141 -12.19 -1.13 -5.26
CA ASN A 141 -13.40 -0.53 -5.80
C ASN A 141 -13.12 0.96 -6.01
N LEU A 142 -13.02 1.39 -7.26
CA LEU A 142 -12.66 2.74 -7.65
C LEU A 142 -13.73 3.31 -8.56
N GLN A 143 -13.97 4.61 -8.42
CA GLN A 143 -14.81 5.38 -9.30
C GLN A 143 -14.11 6.68 -9.63
N PHE A 144 -14.21 7.07 -10.90
CA PHE A 144 -13.87 8.41 -11.29
C PHE A 144 -14.95 9.37 -10.83
N SER A 145 -14.52 10.49 -10.29
CA SER A 145 -15.40 11.51 -9.73
C SER A 145 -15.85 12.54 -10.78
N VAL A 146 -15.13 12.66 -11.90
CA VAL A 146 -15.45 13.60 -13.00
C VAL A 146 -15.20 12.97 -14.39
N PRO A 147 -15.84 13.48 -15.46
CA PRO A 147 -15.53 13.12 -16.84
C PRO A 147 -14.06 13.24 -17.20
N TRP A 148 -13.56 12.31 -18.02
CA TRP A 148 -12.14 12.35 -18.41
C TRP A 148 -11.78 13.65 -19.13
N GLN A 149 -12.68 14.13 -19.98
CA GLN A 149 -12.50 15.39 -20.70
C GLN A 149 -12.19 16.56 -19.76
N SER A 150 -12.75 16.54 -18.54
CA SER A 150 -12.51 17.57 -17.52
C SER A 150 -11.10 17.51 -16.93
N LEU A 151 -10.47 16.33 -16.90
CA LEU A 151 -9.12 16.12 -16.36
C LEU A 151 -8.01 16.54 -17.34
N ASN A 152 -8.31 16.58 -18.64
CA ASN A 152 -7.30 16.80 -19.70
C ASN A 152 -7.28 18.24 -20.26
N ASN A 153 -8.11 19.15 -19.73
CA ASN A 153 -8.23 20.54 -20.21
C ASN A 153 -6.97 21.40 -20.04
N GLY A 154 -5.89 20.85 -19.46
CA GLY A 154 -4.58 21.50 -19.41
C GLY A 154 -3.64 21.21 -20.60
N ASN A 155 -3.93 20.24 -21.48
CA ASN A 155 -2.92 19.76 -22.47
C ASN A 155 -3.47 19.27 -23.84
N LEU A 156 -4.70 19.62 -24.23
CA LEU A 156 -5.25 19.21 -25.54
C LEU A 156 -4.70 19.98 -26.76
N THR A 157 -3.67 20.83 -26.61
CA THR A 157 -3.12 21.61 -27.74
C THR A 157 -2.05 20.90 -28.59
N ASN A 158 -1.65 19.65 -28.29
CA ASN A 158 -0.56 18.99 -29.03
C ASN A 158 -0.83 17.51 -29.38
N ILE A 159 -2.02 17.19 -29.90
CA ILE A 159 -2.21 15.95 -30.65
C ILE A 159 -2.73 16.31 -32.05
N GLU A 160 -1.91 17.03 -32.81
CA GLU A 160 -2.03 17.05 -34.26
C GLU A 160 -1.16 15.94 -34.84
N HIS A 161 -1.76 15.14 -35.72
CA HIS A 161 -1.12 14.39 -36.81
C HIS A 161 0.01 13.42 -36.44
N TYR A 162 -0.37 12.18 -36.17
CA TYR A 162 0.36 11.03 -36.74
C TYR A 162 -0.62 10.09 -37.43
N SER A 163 -0.91 10.42 -38.68
CA SER A 163 -1.34 9.48 -39.71
C SER A 163 -0.09 9.02 -40.48
N ASN A 164 0.09 7.71 -40.57
CA ASN A 164 0.65 7.01 -41.73
C ASN A 164 0.11 5.59 -41.72
#